data_AF-A0A941B1F0-F1
#
_entry.id   AF-A0A941B1F0-F1
#
_cell.length_a   1.000
_cell.length_b   1.000
_cell.length_c   1.000
_cell.angle_alpha   90.00
_cell.angle_beta   90.00
_cell.angle_gamma   90.00
#
_symmetry.space_group_name_H-M   'P 1'
#
loop_
_entity.id
_entity.type
_entity.pdbx_description
1 polymer ?
#
loop_
_entity_poly.entity_id
_entity_poly.type
_entity_poly.pdbx_seq_one_letter_code
_entity_poly.pdbx_strand_id
1 'polypeptide(L)'
;MSTPETLLHLIEQDPTLTATLACPCDFDITRRDPVEDLVLPTGRPLRPIAGCGAGGTYFLCGEPGAEERPVLYADSEGQATLIGTDLAEALTLLAVLPYVPHPDHEPYEFLFGN
;
A
#
# COMPACT_ATOMS: atom_id res chain seq x y z
N MET A 1 17.30 -11.68 -1.77
CA MET A 1 15.89 -11.24 -1.73
C MET A 1 15.57 -10.58 -3.07
N SER A 2 14.37 -10.75 -3.60
CA SER A 2 13.96 -10.12 -4.86
C SER A 2 13.90 -8.60 -4.68
N THR A 3 14.33 -7.83 -5.68
CA THR A 3 14.20 -6.36 -5.60
C THR A 3 12.72 -5.96 -5.61
N PRO A 4 12.34 -4.83 -4.99
CA PRO A 4 10.96 -4.35 -5.04
C PRO A 4 10.46 -4.13 -6.47
N GLU A 5 11.32 -3.71 -7.40
CA GLU A 5 10.98 -3.58 -8.82
C GLU A 5 10.62 -4.92 -9.45
N THR A 6 11.38 -5.98 -9.14
CA THR A 6 11.11 -7.32 -9.65
C THR A 6 9.77 -7.83 -9.12
N LEU A 7 9.50 -7.63 -7.83
CA LEU A 7 8.23 -8.06 -7.22
C LEU A 7 7.04 -7.31 -7.80
N LEU A 8 7.13 -5.98 -7.96
CA LEU A 8 6.05 -5.19 -8.56
C LEU A 8 5.81 -5.59 -10.01
N HIS A 9 6.88 -5.84 -10.77
CA HIS A 9 6.75 -6.33 -12.13
C HIS A 9 6.04 -7.69 -12.18
N LEU A 10 6.38 -8.63 -11.28
CA LEU A 10 5.70 -9.92 -11.20
C LEU A 10 4.21 -9.76 -10.90
N ILE A 11 3.84 -8.87 -9.98
CA ILE A 11 2.43 -8.58 -9.66
C ILE A 11 1.70 -8.02 -10.88
N GLU A 12 2.31 -7.07 -11.59
CA GLU A 12 1.75 -6.46 -12.80
C GLU A 12 1.51 -7.46 -13.94
N GLN A 13 2.35 -8.50 -14.04
CA GLN A 13 2.24 -9.51 -15.10
C GLN A 13 1.27 -10.65 -14.76
N ASP A 14 0.82 -10.76 -13.49
CA ASP A 14 -0.08 -11.82 -13.04
C ASP A 14 -1.43 -11.24 -12.55
N PRO A 15 -2.48 -11.33 -13.37
CA PRO A 15 -3.82 -10.86 -12.99
C PRO A 15 -4.40 -11.55 -11.75
N THR A 16 -4.03 -12.81 -11.50
CA THR A 16 -4.49 -13.57 -10.32
C THR A 16 -3.84 -13.01 -9.06
N LEU A 17 -2.53 -12.74 -9.12
CA LEU A 17 -1.80 -12.13 -8.01
C LEU A 17 -2.29 -10.70 -7.74
N THR A 18 -2.51 -9.92 -8.80
CA THR A 18 -3.12 -8.58 -8.71
C THR A 18 -4.47 -8.64 -8.02
N ALA A 19 -5.37 -9.53 -8.44
CA ALA A 19 -6.70 -9.66 -7.84
C ALA A 19 -6.64 -10.09 -6.36
N THR A 20 -5.74 -11.01 -6.02
CA THR A 20 -5.57 -11.52 -4.64
C THR A 20 -5.01 -10.45 -3.68
N LEU A 21 -4.11 -9.60 -4.18
CA LEU A 21 -3.60 -8.47 -3.40
C LEU A 21 -4.62 -7.35 -3.27
N ALA A 22 -5.40 -7.07 -4.31
CA ALA A 22 -6.49 -6.10 -4.23
C ALA A 22 -7.57 -6.55 -3.25
N CYS A 23 -7.93 -7.83 -3.25
CA CYS A 23 -8.86 -8.42 -2.29
C CYS A 23 -8.41 -9.85 -1.96
N PRO A 24 -8.17 -10.19 -0.68
CA PRO A 24 -8.60 -9.46 0.51
C PRO A 24 -7.56 -8.50 1.13
N CYS A 25 -6.39 -8.31 0.51
CA CYS A 25 -5.27 -7.63 1.18
C CYS A 25 -5.34 -6.08 1.11
N ASP A 26 -6.32 -5.54 0.39
CA ASP A 26 -6.54 -4.10 0.17
C ASP A 26 -5.29 -3.36 -0.38
N PHE A 27 -4.55 -4.07 -1.25
CA PHE A 27 -3.35 -3.60 -1.93
C PHE A 27 -3.59 -3.63 -3.44
N ASP A 28 -4.13 -2.53 -3.97
CA ASP A 28 -4.49 -2.40 -5.38
C ASP A 28 -3.40 -1.64 -6.15
N ILE A 29 -2.64 -2.38 -6.96
CA ILE A 29 -1.58 -1.82 -7.81
C ILE A 29 -2.08 -0.96 -8.96
N THR A 30 -3.39 -0.95 -9.23
CA THR A 30 -4.00 -0.08 -10.23
C THR A 30 -4.34 1.32 -9.68
N ARG A 31 -4.25 1.50 -8.35
CA ARG A 31 -4.52 2.75 -7.62
C ARG A 31 -3.24 3.40 -7.10
N ARG A 32 -2.35 3.85 -8.00
CA ARG A 32 -1.03 4.41 -7.65
C ARG A 32 -0.93 5.93 -7.71
N ASP A 33 -2.04 6.60 -7.98
CA ASP A 33 -2.07 8.05 -8.11
C ASP A 33 -2.60 8.65 -6.80
N PRO A 34 -1.72 9.00 -5.83
CA PRO A 34 -2.16 9.64 -4.60
C PRO A 34 -2.74 11.02 -4.90
N VAL A 35 -3.62 11.49 -4.01
CA VAL A 35 -4.23 12.82 -4.12
C VAL A 35 -3.19 13.94 -3.93
N GLU A 36 -2.13 13.67 -3.16
CA GLU A 36 -1.06 14.62 -2.87
C GLU A 36 0.33 13.99 -3.06
N ASP A 37 1.28 14.79 -3.53
CA ASP A 37 2.69 14.40 -3.59
C ASP A 37 3.31 14.49 -2.19
N LEU A 38 3.59 13.32 -1.60
CA LEU A 38 4.15 13.20 -0.25
C LEU A 38 5.68 13.03 -0.31
N VAL A 39 6.38 13.66 0.64
CA VAL A 39 7.82 13.44 0.89
C VAL A 39 8.05 13.17 2.37
N LEU A 40 9.08 12.38 2.67
CA LEU A 40 9.48 12.21 4.08
C LEU A 40 10.01 13.54 4.64
N PRO A 41 9.90 13.79 5.95
CA PRO A 41 10.51 14.96 6.59
C PRO A 41 12.03 15.07 6.36
N THR A 42 12.68 13.94 6.07
CA THR A 42 14.11 13.85 5.71
C THR A 42 14.40 14.27 4.26
N GLY A 43 13.37 14.60 3.47
CA GLY A 43 13.47 14.91 2.05
C GLY A 43 13.62 13.69 1.15
N ARG A 44 13.64 12.46 1.70
CA ARG A 44 13.69 11.23 0.90
C ARG A 44 12.39 11.06 0.10
N PRO A 45 12.46 10.63 -1.17
CA PRO A 45 11.27 10.47 -2.00
C PRO A 45 10.38 9.33 -1.51
N LEU A 46 9.09 9.46 -1.75
CA LEU A 46 8.09 8.42 -1.60
C LEU A 46 7.57 8.04 -2.99
N ARG A 47 7.66 6.76 -3.34
CA ARG A 47 7.12 6.25 -4.61
C ARG A 47 5.83 5.48 -4.34
N PRO A 48 4.66 5.93 -4.82
CA PRO A 48 3.44 5.17 -4.67
C PRO A 48 3.53 3.83 -5.41
N ILE A 49 3.05 2.76 -4.80
CA ILE A 49 3.13 1.39 -5.34
C ILE A 49 1.78 0.66 -5.37
N ALA A 50 0.84 1.07 -4.52
CA ALA A 50 -0.54 0.59 -4.51
C ALA A 50 -1.42 1.54 -3.70
N GLY A 51 -2.73 1.44 -3.88
CA GLY A 51 -3.73 2.12 -3.07
C GLY A 51 -4.63 1.12 -2.38
N CYS A 52 -5.53 1.62 -1.53
CA CYS A 52 -6.54 0.81 -0.84
C CYS A 52 -7.97 1.31 -1.14
N GLY A 53 -8.97 0.52 -0.75
CA GLY A 53 -10.39 0.82 -0.91
C GLY A 53 -10.84 2.03 -0.10
N ALA A 54 -10.17 2.30 1.03
CA ALA A 54 -10.42 3.44 1.91
C ALA A 54 -9.75 4.76 1.46
N GLY A 55 -8.98 4.75 0.37
CA GLY A 55 -8.34 5.96 -0.19
C GLY A 55 -6.91 6.24 0.31
N GLY A 56 -6.34 5.36 1.13
CA GLY A 56 -4.91 5.40 1.49
C GLY A 56 -4.00 4.86 0.39
N THR A 57 -2.69 5.13 0.54
CA THR A 57 -1.65 4.79 -0.43
C THR A 57 -0.44 4.13 0.24
N TYR A 58 0.12 3.11 -0.41
CA TYR A 58 1.37 2.46 -0.04
C TYR A 58 2.54 3.06 -0.81
N PHE A 59 3.63 3.34 -0.11
CA PHE A 59 4.82 4.00 -0.67
C PHE A 59 6.10 3.20 -0.40
N LEU A 60 6.95 3.08 -1.43
CA LEU A 60 8.37 2.74 -1.22
C LEU A 60 9.16 3.98 -0.86
N CYS A 61 9.94 3.89 0.22
CA CYS A 61 10.75 5.00 0.68
C CYS A 61 12.16 4.98 0.09
N GLY A 62 12.63 6.16 -0.31
CA GLY A 62 14.00 6.38 -0.78
C GLY A 62 14.22 6.01 -2.24
N GLU A 63 15.45 6.26 -2.67
CA GLU A 63 15.86 6.18 -4.07
C GLU A 63 15.74 4.76 -4.65
N PRO A 64 15.43 4.63 -5.95
CA PRO A 64 15.55 3.36 -6.66
C PRO A 64 16.95 2.76 -6.50
N GLY A 65 17.03 1.47 -6.20
CA GLY A 65 18.29 0.75 -6.02
C GLY A 65 18.98 0.94 -4.66
N ALA A 66 18.39 1.71 -3.73
CA ALA A 66 18.85 1.71 -2.34
C ALA A 66 18.72 0.31 -1.70
N GLU A 67 19.62 -0.02 -0.78
CA GLU A 67 19.67 -1.32 -0.10
C GLU A 67 18.41 -1.55 0.76
N GLU A 68 17.97 -0.53 1.47
CA GLU A 68 16.77 -0.55 2.31
C GLU A 68 15.69 0.37 1.74
N ARG A 69 14.54 -0.23 1.38
CA ARG A 69 13.38 0.47 0.82
C ARG A 69 12.11 0.07 1.56
N PRO A 70 11.90 0.62 2.77
CA PRO A 70 10.72 0.30 3.57
C PRO A 70 9.43 0.74 2.89
N VAL A 71 8.36 0.04 3.24
CA VAL A 71 7.00 0.33 2.79
C VAL A 71 6.25 1.06 3.89
N LEU A 72 5.79 2.28 3.58
CA LEU A 72 4.85 3.02 4.40
C LEU A 72 3.45 2.89 3.82
N TYR A 73 2.45 2.91 4.70
CA TYR A 73 1.07 3.22 4.33
C TYR A 73 0.76 4.62 4.86
N ALA A 74 0.12 5.46 4.04
CA ALA A 74 -0.47 6.71 4.49
C ALA A 74 -1.98 6.71 4.20
N ASP A 75 -2.77 7.16 5.18
CA ASP A 75 -4.20 7.36 5.01
C ASP A 75 -4.50 8.73 4.37
N SER A 76 -5.78 8.98 4.07
CA SER A 76 -6.23 10.24 3.49
C SER A 76 -6.17 11.43 4.44
N GLU A 77 -6.01 11.16 5.73
CA GLU A 77 -5.95 12.11 6.84
C GLU A 77 -4.50 12.53 7.15
N GLY A 78 -3.54 12.04 6.36
CA GLY A 78 -2.13 12.39 6.46
C GLY A 78 -1.38 11.66 7.57
N GLN A 79 -1.97 10.63 8.19
CA GLN A 79 -1.24 9.73 9.07
C GLN A 79 -0.49 8.70 8.25
N ALA A 80 0.70 8.32 8.71
CA ALA A 80 1.49 7.29 8.06
C ALA A 80 2.02 6.28 9.07
N THR A 81 2.10 5.02 8.66
CA THR A 81 2.66 3.92 9.46
C THR A 81 3.63 3.09 8.63
N LEU A 82 4.63 2.52 9.29
CA LEU A 82 5.52 1.52 8.70
C LEU A 82 4.79 0.19 8.59
N ILE A 83 4.76 -0.38 7.38
CA ILE A 83 4.18 -1.70 7.12
C ILE A 83 5.29 -2.75 7.13
N GLY A 84 6.40 -2.49 6.45
CA GLY A 84 7.53 -3.42 6.39
C GLY A 84 8.85 -2.72 6.07
N THR A 85 9.95 -3.36 6.44
CA THR A 85 11.32 -2.90 6.15
C THR A 85 11.69 -3.05 4.67
N ASP A 86 10.95 -3.91 3.94
CA ASP A 86 10.97 -4.02 2.49
C ASP A 86 9.60 -4.45 1.93
N LEU A 87 9.49 -4.52 0.59
CA LEU A 87 8.25 -4.91 -0.08
C LEU A 87 7.85 -6.37 0.16
N ALA A 88 8.82 -7.28 0.29
CA ALA A 88 8.51 -8.70 0.51
C ALA A 88 7.90 -8.92 1.89
N GLU A 89 8.45 -8.27 2.92
CA GLU A 89 7.90 -8.27 4.27
C GLU A 89 6.51 -7.64 4.30
N ALA A 90 6.34 -6.47 3.68
CA ALA A 90 5.04 -5.79 3.63
C ALA A 90 3.95 -6.66 2.97
N LEU A 91 4.23 -7.25 1.80
CA LEU A 91 3.29 -8.14 1.12
C LEU A 91 3.00 -9.41 1.95
N THR A 92 4.00 -9.92 2.66
CA THR A 92 3.81 -11.07 3.56
C THR A 92 2.85 -10.73 4.69
N LEU A 93 3.00 -9.56 5.32
CA LEU A 93 2.13 -9.11 6.40
C LEU A 93 0.69 -8.91 5.90
N LEU A 94 0.51 -8.25 4.75
CA LEU A 94 -0.80 -8.04 4.15
C LEU A 94 -1.49 -9.36 3.75
N ALA A 95 -0.73 -10.35 3.28
CA ALA A 95 -1.25 -11.66 2.93
C ALA A 95 -1.61 -12.53 4.15
N VAL A 96 -0.87 -12.40 5.27
CA VAL A 96 -1.09 -13.19 6.50
C VAL A 96 -2.17 -12.56 7.39
N LEU A 97 -2.31 -11.23 7.36
CA LEU A 97 -3.28 -10.47 8.15
C LEU A 97 -4.18 -9.59 7.25
N PRO A 98 -4.95 -10.18 6.32
CA PRO A 98 -5.78 -9.39 5.43
C PRO A 98 -6.91 -8.72 6.22
N TYR A 99 -7.09 -7.42 6.04
CA TYR A 99 -8.27 -6.73 6.53
C TYR A 99 -9.45 -7.06 5.61
N VAL A 100 -10.25 -8.04 5.99
CA VAL A 100 -11.53 -8.31 5.35
C VAL A 100 -12.59 -7.52 6.12
N PRO A 101 -13.24 -6.50 5.54
CA PRO A 101 -14.44 -5.95 6.15
C PRO A 101 -15.45 -7.09 6.30
N HIS A 102 -15.88 -7.35 7.54
CA HIS A 102 -16.96 -8.31 7.78
C HIS A 102 -18.20 -7.82 7.00
N PRO A 103 -18.99 -8.69 6.37
CA PRO A 103 -20.20 -8.30 5.64
C PRO A 103 -21.26 -7.56 6.49
N ASP A 104 -21.06 -7.48 7.80
CA ASP A 104 -21.95 -6.79 8.74
C ASP A 104 -21.40 -5.39 9.16
N HIS A 105 -20.21 -5.02 8.70
CA HIS A 105 -19.72 -3.65 8.79
C HIS A 105 -20.23 -2.89 7.57
N GLU A 106 -21.43 -2.32 7.69
CA GLU A 106 -21.84 -1.18 6.85
C GLU A 106 -20.67 -0.16 6.82
N PRO A 107 -20.29 0.37 5.65
CA PRO A 107 -19.31 1.43 5.59
C PRO A 107 -19.77 2.57 6.50
N TYR A 108 -18.83 3.27 7.13
CA TYR A 108 -19.03 4.36 8.08
C TYR A 108 -19.86 5.55 7.49
N GLU A 109 -21.13 5.35 7.16
CA GLU A 109 -22.07 6.40 6.72
C GLU A 109 -22.68 7.18 7.91
N PHE A 110 -22.38 6.81 9.15
CA PHE A 110 -23.06 7.37 10.33
C PHE A 110 -22.26 8.33 11.22
N LEU A 111 -21.06 8.77 10.83
CA LEU A 111 -20.28 9.73 11.64
C LEU A 111 -20.24 11.17 11.10
N PHE A 112 -20.80 11.43 9.91
CA PHE A 112 -21.00 12.80 9.40
C PHE A 112 -22.39 12.95 8.78
N GLY A 113 -23.41 12.97 9.65
CA GLY A 113 -24.81 13.18 9.26
C GLY A 113 -25.55 14.06 10.27
N ASN A 114 -25.44 15.37 10.05
CA ASN A 114 -26.23 16.51 10.57
C ASN A 114 -26.31 16.74 12.10
#